data_AF-A0A3D1HWQ1-F1
#
_entry.id   AF-A0A3D1HWQ1-F1
#
_cell.length_a   1.000
_cell.length_b   1.000
_cell.length_c   1.000
_cell.angle_alpha   90.00
_cell.angle_beta   90.00
_cell.angle_gamma   90.00
#
_symmetry.space_group_name_H-M   'P 1'
#
loop_
_entity.id
_entity.type
_entity.pdbx_description
1 polymer ?
#
loop_
_entity_poly.entity_id
_entity_poly.type
_entity_poly.pdbx_seq_one_letter_code
_entity_poly.pdbx_strand_id
1 'polypeptide(L)'
;MWVIGGVLIFLAIKYEMEPTLLLPLGFGTILVNIPFSGAVDRMFGGELQEGALSTLYKAGIDNELFPLILFIGIGAMIDFGPLLSNPKLMIFGAAAQFGI
;
A
#
# COMPACT_ATOMS: atom_id res chain seq x y z
N MET A 1 -13.10 -6.37 -10.89
CA MET A 1 -12.31 -5.67 -9.85
C MET A 1 -13.07 -5.45 -8.55
N TRP A 2 -14.38 -5.17 -8.57
CA TRP A 2 -15.16 -4.96 -7.33
C TRP A 2 -15.26 -6.19 -6.44
N VAL A 3 -15.47 -7.37 -7.03
CA VAL A 3 -15.47 -8.64 -6.29
C VAL A 3 -14.13 -8.86 -5.59
N ILE A 4 -13.02 -8.53 -6.26
CA ILE A 4 -11.67 -8.63 -5.68
C ILE A 4 -11.51 -7.64 -4.52
N GLY A 5 -11.89 -6.37 -4.70
CA GLY A 5 -11.86 -5.38 -3.62
C GLY A 5 -12.71 -5.79 -2.41
N GLY A 6 -13.89 -6.38 -2.65
CA GLY A 6 -14.73 -6.93 -1.60
C GLY A 6 -14.09 -8.13 -0.87
N VAL A 7 -13.41 -9.02 -1.61
CA VAL A 7 -12.64 -10.12 -1.01
C VAL A 7 -11.49 -9.59 -0.17
N LEU A 8 -10.74 -8.58 -0.63
CA LEU A 8 -9.66 -7.97 0.14
C LEU A 8 -10.17 -7.34 1.45
N ILE A 9 -11.28 -6.60 1.38
CA ILE A 9 -11.96 -6.04 2.55
C ILE A 9 -12.42 -7.15 3.51
N PHE A 10 -12.99 -8.23 2.98
CA PHE A 10 -13.42 -9.37 3.77
C PHE A 10 -12.25 -10.06 4.48
N LEU A 11 -11.12 -10.24 3.80
CA LEU A 11 -9.91 -10.81 4.40
C LEU A 11 -9.34 -9.88 5.49
N ALA A 12 -9.31 -8.57 5.23
CA ALA A 12 -8.85 -7.57 6.19
C ALA A 12 -9.69 -7.55 7.48
N ILE A 13 -11.02 -7.70 7.37
CA ILE A 13 -11.93 -7.60 8.52
C ILE A 13 -12.13 -8.94 9.22
N LYS A 14 -12.41 -10.02 8.48
CA LYS A 14 -12.74 -11.32 9.07
C LYS A 14 -11.50 -12.06 9.58
N TYR A 15 -10.40 -11.99 8.82
CA TYR A 15 -9.18 -12.73 9.12
C TYR A 15 -8.06 -11.83 9.66
N GLU A 16 -8.34 -10.54 9.86
CA GLU A 16 -7.37 -9.56 10.38
C GLU A 16 -6.03 -9.58 9.63
N MET A 17 -6.09 -9.89 8.32
CA MET A 17 -4.91 -9.92 7.46
C MET A 17 -4.50 -8.49 7.13
N GLU A 18 -3.43 -8.01 7.77
CA GLU A 18 -2.84 -6.67 7.58
C GLU A 18 -3.91 -5.57 7.40
N PRO A 19 -4.82 -5.39 8.37
CA PRO A 19 -6.03 -4.59 8.17
C PRO A 19 -5.72 -3.13 7.84
N THR A 20 -4.59 -2.60 8.31
CA THR A 20 -4.13 -1.24 8.06
C THR A 20 -3.80 -0.99 6.58
N LEU A 21 -3.38 -2.01 5.84
CA LEU A 21 -2.97 -1.91 4.44
C LEU A 21 -4.01 -2.51 3.50
N LEU A 22 -4.53 -3.69 3.83
CA LEU A 22 -5.41 -4.47 2.97
C LEU A 22 -6.81 -3.86 2.84
N LEU A 23 -7.31 -3.21 3.90
CA LEU A 23 -8.62 -2.54 3.88
C LEU A 23 -8.63 -1.30 2.96
N PRO A 24 -7.69 -0.32 3.08
CA PRO A 24 -7.59 0.78 2.12
C PRO A 24 -7.34 0.31 0.68
N LEU A 25 -6.52 -0.74 0.50
CA LEU A 25 -6.26 -1.30 -0.83
C LEU A 25 -7.53 -1.86 -1.48
N GLY A 26 -8.31 -2.64 -0.72
CA GLY A 26 -9.59 -3.18 -1.19
C GLY A 26 -10.59 -2.07 -1.53
N PHE A 27 -10.67 -1.02 -0.70
CA PHE A 27 -11.53 0.12 -0.95
C PHE A 27 -11.10 0.93 -2.19
N GLY A 28 -9.81 1.24 -2.31
CA GLY A 28 -9.24 1.93 -3.49
C GLY A 28 -9.46 1.15 -4.78
N THR A 29 -9.33 -0.18 -4.73
CA THR A 29 -9.62 -1.07 -5.87
C THR A 29 -11.06 -0.95 -6.33
N ILE A 30 -12.02 -0.80 -5.41
CA ILE A 30 -13.42 -0.56 -5.78
C ILE A 30 -13.57 0.83 -6.39
N LEU A 31 -13.08 1.88 -5.71
CA LEU A 31 -13.27 3.28 -6.10
C LEU A 31 -12.73 3.62 -7.49
N VAL A 32 -11.54 3.12 -7.83
CA VAL A 32 -10.89 3.35 -9.14
C VAL A 32 -11.64 2.65 -10.28
N ASN A 33 -12.41 1.60 -9.96
CA ASN A 33 -13.13 0.80 -10.94
C ASN A 33 -14.63 1.16 -11.04
N ILE A 34 -15.11 2.21 -10.35
CA ILE A 34 -16.50 2.66 -10.50
C ILE A 34 -16.64 3.38 -11.85
N PRO A 35 -17.60 2.99 -12.73
CA PRO A 35 -17.81 3.66 -14.00
C PRO A 35 -18.22 5.09 -13.74
N PHE A 36 -17.66 6.01 -14.52
CA PHE A 36 -17.91 7.43 -14.36
C PHE A 36 -17.56 7.99 -12.96
N SER A 37 -16.57 7.39 -12.26
CA SER A 37 -16.06 7.86 -10.97
C SER A 37 -15.11 9.05 -11.11
N GLY A 38 -15.30 10.10 -10.30
CA GLY A 38 -14.37 11.22 -10.21
C GLY A 38 -13.09 10.90 -9.42
N ALA A 39 -12.92 9.65 -8.99
CA ALA A 39 -11.74 9.24 -8.23
C ALA A 39 -10.46 9.22 -9.08
N VAL A 40 -10.59 8.98 -10.39
CA VAL A 40 -9.48 8.86 -11.34
C VAL A 40 -9.62 9.91 -12.45
N ASP A 41 -8.52 10.21 -13.13
CA ASP A 41 -8.46 11.23 -14.19
C ASP A 41 -9.42 10.87 -15.31
N ARG A 42 -10.21 11.85 -15.75
CA ARG A 42 -11.17 11.66 -16.84
C ARG A 42 -11.17 12.85 -17.78
N MET A 43 -11.31 12.55 -19.07
CA MET A 43 -11.68 13.56 -20.06
C MET A 43 -13.20 13.74 -20.06
N PHE A 44 -13.66 14.95 -19.78
CA PHE A 44 -15.06 15.33 -19.91
C PHE A 44 -15.14 16.60 -20.77
N GLY A 45 -15.83 16.53 -21.91
CA GLY A 45 -16.00 17.69 -22.80
C GLY A 45 -14.70 18.22 -23.42
N GLY A 46 -13.63 17.43 -23.47
CA GLY A 46 -12.31 17.85 -23.98
C GLY A 46 -11.36 18.41 -22.92
N GLU A 47 -11.81 18.57 -21.67
CA GLU A 47 -10.96 18.97 -20.54
C GLU A 47 -10.64 17.76 -19.65
N LEU A 48 -9.39 17.71 -19.18
CA LEU A 48 -8.93 16.71 -18.22
C LEU A 48 -9.35 17.14 -16.81
N GLN A 49 -10.29 16.42 -16.21
CA GLN A 49 -10.61 16.56 -14.80
C GLN A 49 -9.73 15.59 -14.00
N GLU A 50 -8.88 16.14 -13.14
CA GLU A 50 -8.02 15.35 -12.27
C GLU A 50 -8.84 14.68 -11.17
N GLY A 51 -8.64 13.38 -11.01
CA GLY A 51 -9.25 12.59 -9.94
C GLY A 51 -8.41 12.69 -8.67
N ALA A 52 -9.07 12.76 -7.51
CA ALA A 52 -8.38 12.88 -6.23
C ALA A 52 -7.37 11.75 -5.97
N LEU A 53 -7.67 10.50 -6.38
CA LEU A 53 -6.73 9.39 -6.24
C LEU A 53 -5.57 9.48 -7.23
N SER A 54 -5.79 10.01 -8.44
CA SER A 54 -4.70 10.25 -9.40
C SER A 54 -3.74 11.32 -8.89
N THR A 55 -4.23 12.40 -8.29
CA THR A 55 -3.39 13.46 -7.73
C THR A 55 -2.52 12.90 -6.60
N LEU A 56 -3.11 12.09 -5.70
CA LEU A 56 -2.35 11.42 -4.63
C LEU A 56 -1.34 10.41 -5.19
N TYR A 57 -1.71 9.66 -6.22
CA TYR A 57 -0.80 8.73 -6.89
C TYR A 57 0.41 9.45 -7.48
N LYS A 58 0.19 10.52 -8.25
CA LYS A 58 1.27 11.33 -8.85
C LYS A 58 2.13 12.03 -7.80
N ALA A 59 1.51 12.51 -6.73
CA ALA A 59 2.21 13.24 -5.67
C ALA A 59 3.04 12.33 -4.75
N GLY A 60 2.64 11.07 -4.58
CA GLY A 60 3.20 10.20 -3.53
C GLY A 60 3.72 8.85 -4.00
N ILE A 61 3.04 8.17 -4.92
CA ILE A 61 3.41 6.80 -5.34
C ILE A 61 4.34 6.82 -6.54
N ASP A 62 4.04 7.65 -7.55
CA ASP A 62 4.79 7.73 -8.81
C ASP A 62 6.24 8.19 -8.60
N ASN A 63 6.48 9.01 -7.58
CA ASN A 63 7.81 9.49 -7.18
C ASN A 63 8.37 8.76 -5.95
N GLU A 64 7.75 7.65 -5.54
CA GLU A 64 8.15 6.82 -4.40
C GLU A 64 8.18 7.51 -3.02
N LEU A 65 7.65 8.73 -2.90
CA LEU A 65 7.62 9.49 -1.65
C LEU A 65 6.87 8.75 -0.53
N PHE A 66 5.69 8.19 -0.82
CA PHE A 66 4.89 7.45 0.16
C PHE A 66 5.55 6.14 0.59
N PRO A 67 6.04 5.27 -0.32
CA PRO A 67 6.87 4.12 0.05
C PRO A 67 8.06 4.50 0.94
N LEU A 68 8.79 5.56 0.59
CA LEU A 68 9.98 5.97 1.34
C LEU A 68 9.63 6.45 2.76
N ILE A 69 8.57 7.24 2.92
CA ILE A 69 8.06 7.64 4.24
C ILE A 69 7.61 6.42 5.05
N LEU A 70 6.97 5.45 4.40
CA LEU A 70 6.54 4.20 5.04
C LEU A 70 7.74 3.39 5.53
N PHE A 71 8.81 3.27 4.73
CA PHE A 71 10.05 2.62 5.15
C PHE A 71 10.75 3.34 6.31
N ILE A 72 10.77 4.68 6.31
CA ILE A 72 11.29 5.46 7.45
C ILE A 72 10.48 5.18 8.70
N GLY A 73 9.14 5.17 8.59
CA GLY A 73 8.24 4.86 9.69
C GLY A 73 8.46 3.45 10.25
N ILE A 74 8.56 2.44 9.39
CA ILE A 74 8.90 1.06 9.78
C ILE A 74 10.25 1.03 10.50
N GLY A 75 11.28 1.66 9.92
CA GLY A 75 12.61 1.76 10.52
C GLY A 75 12.61 2.38 11.91
N ALA A 76 11.78 3.41 12.12
CA ALA A 76 11.63 4.08 13.42
C ALA A 76 10.91 3.21 14.48
N MET A 77 10.13 2.22 14.06
CA MET A 77 9.41 1.29 14.95
C MET A 77 10.21 0.00 15.24
N ILE A 78 11.30 -0.26 14.54
CA ILE A 78 12.13 -1.46 14.73
C ILE A 78 12.96 -1.33 16.02
N ASP A 79 12.87 -2.34 16.88
CA ASP A 79 13.80 -2.52 18.00
C ASP A 79 15.05 -3.28 17.55
N PHE A 80 16.21 -2.62 17.62
CA PHE A 80 17.51 -3.19 17.28
C PHE A 80 18.19 -3.93 18.45
N GLY A 81 17.67 -3.84 19.68
CA GLY A 81 18.26 -4.46 20.87
C GLY A 81 18.57 -5.97 20.71
N PRO A 82 17.62 -6.79 20.23
CA PRO A 82 17.85 -8.22 20.00
C PRO A 82 18.94 -8.49 18.94
N LEU A 83 18.99 -7.68 17.87
CA LEU A 83 19.95 -7.82 16.79
C LEU A 83 21.37 -7.49 17.25
N LEU A 84 21.53 -6.39 18.00
CA LEU A 84 22.82 -5.95 18.53
C LEU A 84 23.35 -6.89 19.63
N SER A 85 22.46 -7.49 20.41
CA SER A 85 22.83 -8.45 21.47
C SER A 85 23.30 -9.80 20.92
N ASN A 86 22.81 -10.22 19.74
CA ASN A 86 23.27 -11.44 19.07
C ASN A 86 23.42 -11.23 17.54
N PRO A 87 24.59 -10.76 17.08
CA PRO A 87 24.86 -10.48 15.68
C PRO A 87 24.66 -11.67 14.72
N LYS A 88 24.70 -12.92 15.21
CA LYS A 88 24.45 -14.12 14.39
C LYS A 88 23.05 -14.14 13.79
N LEU A 89 22.09 -13.40 14.38
CA LEU A 89 20.75 -13.23 13.83
C LEU A 89 20.77 -12.59 12.42
N MET A 90 21.80 -11.80 12.08
CA MET A 90 21.97 -11.24 10.74
C MET A 90 22.11 -12.31 9.65
N ILE A 91 22.70 -13.47 9.96
CA ILE A 91 22.88 -14.57 9.00
C ILE A 91 21.52 -15.19 8.64
N PHE A 92 20.61 -15.33 9.61
CA PHE A 92 19.25 -15.77 9.34
C PHE A 92 18.49 -14.75 8.50
N GLY A 93 18.71 -13.45 8.73
CA GLY A 93 18.20 -12.38 7.87
C GLY A 93 18.67 -12.54 6.43
N ALA A 94 19.96 -12.81 6.20
CA ALA A 94 20.50 -13.07 4.87
C ALA A 94 19.90 -14.33 4.23
N ALA A 95 19.73 -15.40 5.00
CA ALA A 95 19.10 -16.62 4.51
C ALA A 95 17.61 -16.43 4.16
N ALA A 96 16.89 -15.61 4.92
CA ALA A 96 15.49 -15.28 4.63
C ALA A 96 15.30 -14.56 3.28
N GLN A 97 16.34 -13.89 2.76
CA GLN A 97 16.28 -13.22 1.45
C GLN A 97 16.26 -14.21 0.27
N PHE A 98 16.61 -15.49 0.44
CA PHE A 98 16.54 -16.48 -0.65
C PHE A 98 15.10 -16.75 -1.15
N GLY A 99 14.08 -16.34 -0.38
CA GLY A 99 12.68 -16.48 -0.79
C GLY A 99 12.17 -15.37 -1.71
N ILE A 100 12.94 -14.28 -1.87
CA ILE A 100 12.70 -13.22 -2.86
C ILE A 100 13.21 -13.70 -4.22
#